data_AF-A0A429N0Z5-F1
#
_entry.id   AF-A0A429N0Z5-F1
#
_cell.length_a   1.000
_cell.length_b   1.000
_cell.length_c   1.000
_cell.angle_alpha   90.00
_cell.angle_beta   90.00
_cell.angle_gamma   90.00
#
_symmetry.space_group_name_H-M   'P 1'
#
loop_
_entity.id
_entity.type
_entity.pdbx_description
1 polymer ?
#
loop_
_entity_poly.entity_id
_entity_poly.type
_entity_poly.pdbx_seq_one_letter_code
_entity_poly.pdbx_strand_id
1 'polypeptide(L)' 'MTDESGGSWDDPEDVTPGEAAAAQERSFWETRRRYNELDDDEAGRRERRRLSKESRRMNLQVRILHYA' A
#
# COMPACT_ATOMS: atom_id res chain seq x y z
N MET A 1 12.37 -2.30 -47.58
CA MET A 1 13.26 -1.81 -46.52
C MET A 1 12.51 -0.76 -45.72
N THR A 2 11.94 -1.19 -44.59
CA THR A 2 11.82 -0.43 -43.34
C THR A 2 11.43 -1.47 -42.30
N ASP A 3 12.48 -1.98 -41.68
CA ASP A 3 12.44 -2.53 -40.33
C ASP A 3 12.03 -1.42 -39.35
N GLU A 4 11.89 -1.79 -38.08
CA GLU A 4 12.08 -0.97 -36.87
C GLU A 4 10.86 -1.03 -35.95
N SER A 5 10.96 -2.01 -35.04
CA SER A 5 10.59 -1.88 -33.62
C SER A 5 9.18 -1.39 -33.33
N GLY A 6 8.25 -2.33 -33.35
CA GLY A 6 7.16 -2.36 -32.38
C GLY A 6 7.73 -2.56 -30.97
N GLY A 7 8.40 -1.53 -30.45
CA GLY A 7 8.65 -1.40 -29.03
C GLY A 7 7.31 -1.30 -28.37
N SER A 8 6.82 -2.42 -27.83
CA SER A 8 5.84 -2.38 -26.75
C SER A 8 6.55 -1.69 -25.59
N TRP A 9 6.51 -0.35 -25.60
CA TRP A 9 6.88 0.46 -24.47
C TRP A 9 5.97 0.00 -23.35
N ASP A 10 6.55 -0.65 -22.34
CA ASP A 10 5.89 -0.87 -21.05
C ASP A 10 5.22 0.44 -20.65
N ASP A 11 3.90 0.48 -20.78
CA ASP A 11 3.11 1.64 -20.42
C ASP A 11 3.19 1.75 -18.89
N PRO A 12 3.83 2.80 -18.33
CA PRO A 12 4.00 2.93 -16.88
C PRO A 12 2.68 3.14 -16.13
N GLU A 13 1.55 3.19 -16.84
CA GLU A 13 0.22 3.41 -16.28
C GLU A 13 -0.53 2.12 -15.93
N ASP A 14 -0.12 0.95 -16.43
CA ASP A 14 -0.84 -0.30 -16.18
C ASP A 14 -0.26 -1.04 -14.97
N VAL A 15 -0.41 -0.44 -13.79
CA VAL A 15 -0.03 -1.07 -12.51
C VAL A 15 -0.79 -2.38 -12.42
N THR A 16 -0.07 -3.50 -12.48
CA THR A 16 -0.70 -4.80 -12.46
C THR A 16 -1.47 -4.98 -11.15
N PRO A 17 -2.56 -5.77 -11.12
CA PRO A 17 -3.28 -6.03 -9.87
C PRO A 17 -2.37 -6.53 -8.74
N GLY A 18 -1.32 -7.28 -9.07
CA GLY A 18 -0.30 -7.73 -8.12
C GLY A 18 0.56 -6.60 -7.55
N GLU A 19 0.97 -5.63 -8.37
CA GLU A 19 1.72 -4.45 -7.92
C GLU A 19 0.88 -3.51 -7.06
N ALA A 20 -0.40 -3.34 -7.40
CA ALA A 20 -1.37 -2.59 -6.60
C ALA A 20 -1.58 -3.25 -5.23
N ALA A 21 -1.69 -4.59 -5.19
CA ALA A 21 -1.77 -5.35 -3.94
C ALA A 21 -0.50 -5.20 -3.10
N ALA A 22 0.68 -5.34 -3.71
CA ALA A 22 1.96 -5.16 -3.03
C ALA A 22 2.14 -3.73 -2.49
N ALA A 23 1.66 -2.71 -3.21
CA ALA A 23 1.68 -1.32 -2.74
C ALA A 23 0.78 -1.10 -1.51
N GLN A 24 -0.42 -1.69 -1.51
CA GLN A 24 -1.31 -1.65 -0.35
C GLN A 24 -0.70 -2.38 0.86
N GLU A 25 -0.04 -3.51 0.63
CA GLU A 25 0.63 -4.26 1.69
C GLU A 25 1.80 -3.45 2.30
N ARG A 26 2.64 -2.82 1.47
CA ARG A 26 3.71 -1.92 1.94
C ARG A 26 3.13 -0.78 2.80
N SER A 27 2.08 -0.13 2.33
CA SER A 27 1.41 0.96 3.06
C SER A 27 0.85 0.51 4.42
N PHE A 28 0.28 -0.70 4.47
CA PHE A 28 -0.18 -1.30 5.73
C PHE A 28 0.96 -1.50 6.73
N TRP A 29 2.07 -2.09 6.29
CA TRP A 29 3.22 -2.34 7.17
C TRP A 29 3.89 -1.06 7.64
N GLU A 30 4.00 -0.04 6.78
CA GLU A 30 4.48 1.30 7.16
C GLU A 30 3.58 1.96 8.21
N THR A 31 2.26 1.91 8.01
CA THR A 31 1.29 2.45 8.96
C THR A 31 1.38 1.76 10.31
N ARG A 32 1.54 0.43 10.31
CA ARG A 32 1.73 -0.36 11.54
C ARG A 32 3.04 -0.01 12.25
N ARG A 33 4.12 0.20 11.50
CA ARG A 33 5.41 0.64 12.06
C ARG A 33 5.28 2.01 12.73
N ARG A 34 4.73 3.00 12.01
CA ARG A 34 4.49 4.35 12.55
C ARG A 34 3.64 4.30 13.82
N TYR A 35 2.59 3.49 13.86
CA TYR A 35 1.76 3.32 15.05
C TYR A 35 2.57 2.90 16.29
N ASN A 36 3.55 2.00 16.13
CA ASN A 36 4.38 1.51 17.23
C ASN A 36 5.50 2.49 17.63
N GLU A 37 5.88 3.40 16.73
CA GLU A 37 6.92 4.41 16.95
C GLU A 37 6.36 5.71 17.57
N LEU A 38 5.03 5.84 17.73
CA LEU A 38 4.41 7.02 18.32
C LEU A 38 4.68 7.12 19.83
N ASP A 39 4.99 8.33 20.28
CA ASP A 39 5.09 8.68 21.68
C ASP A 39 3.73 8.59 22.41
N ASP A 40 3.74 8.54 23.74
CA ASP A 40 2.51 8.50 24.58
C ASP A 40 2.08 9.89 25.07
N ASP A 41 2.23 10.88 24.20
CA ASP A 41 1.71 12.22 24.42
C ASP A 41 0.31 12.38 23.78
N GLU A 42 -0.30 13.55 23.93
CA GLU A 42 -1.65 13.79 23.40
C GLU A 42 -1.68 13.73 21.86
N ALA A 43 -0.59 14.14 21.20
CA ALA A 43 -0.45 14.06 19.76
C ALA A 43 -0.37 12.60 19.29
N GLY A 44 0.48 11.80 19.93
CA GLY A 44 0.65 10.37 19.69
C GLY A 44 -0.60 9.56 19.99
N ARG A 45 -1.37 9.90 21.04
CA ARG A 45 -2.68 9.27 21.30
C ARG A 45 -3.72 9.60 20.23
N ARG A 46 -3.71 10.81 19.67
CA ARG A 46 -4.60 11.21 18.56
C ARG A 46 -4.20 10.48 17.28
N GLU A 47 -2.91 10.44 16.98
CA GLU A 47 -2.41 9.81 15.76
C GLU A 47 -2.54 8.27 15.83
N ARG A 48 -2.34 7.64 17.00
CA ARG A 48 -2.64 6.23 17.21
C ARG A 48 -4.10 5.90 16.88
N ARG A 49 -5.05 6.74 17.31
CA ARG A 49 -6.47 6.55 16.98
C ARG A 49 -6.73 6.65 15.47
N ARG A 50 -6.03 7.54 14.77
CA ARG A 50 -6.12 7.68 13.30
C ARG A 50 -5.54 6.45 12.60
N LEU A 51 -4.29 6.11 12.90
CA LEU A 51 -3.56 5.00 12.30
C LEU A 51 -4.20 3.65 12.62
N SER A 52 -4.82 3.47 13.80
CA SER A 52 -5.54 2.25 14.15
C SER A 52 -6.74 2.00 13.22
N LYS A 53 -7.51 3.05 12.90
CA LYS A 53 -8.63 2.95 11.95
C LYS A 53 -8.15 2.68 10.54
N GLU A 54 -7.09 3.37 10.12
CA GLU A 54 -6.46 3.22 8.80
C GLU A 54 -5.90 1.79 8.61
N SER A 55 -5.15 1.31 9.59
CA SER A 55 -4.60 -0.06 9.63
C SER A 55 -5.70 -1.12 9.60
N ARG A 56 -6.81 -0.92 10.31
CA ARG A 56 -7.95 -1.85 10.27
C ARG A 56 -8.58 -1.95 8.88
N ARG A 57 -8.73 -0.82 8.19
CA ARG A 57 -9.26 -0.78 6.81
C ARG A 57 -8.32 -1.49 5.84
N MET A 58 -7.03 -1.16 5.88
CA MET A 58 -6.01 -1.77 5.01
C MET A 58 -5.84 -3.27 5.28
N ASN A 59 -5.88 -3.72 6.55
CA ASN A 59 -5.80 -5.15 6.89
C ASN A 59 -6.91 -5.97 6.23
N LEU A 60 -8.14 -5.45 6.23
CA LEU A 60 -9.26 -6.12 5.55
C LEU A 60 -9.01 -6.24 4.04
N GLN A 61 -8.46 -5.20 3.40
CA GLN A 61 -8.12 -5.22 1.98
C GLN A 61 -7.01 -6.23 1.67
N VAL A 62 -5.92 -6.22 2.44
CA VAL A 62 -4.82 -7.20 2.32
C VAL A 62 -5.35 -8.63 2.49
N ARG A 63 -6.21 -8.88 3.49
CA ARG A 63 -6.81 -10.22 3.67
C ARG A 63 -7.68 -10.64 2.49
N ILE A 64 -8.49 -9.74 1.93
CA ILE A 64 -9.28 -10.07 0.74
C ILE A 64 -8.36 -10.44 -0.43
N LEU A 65 -7.27 -9.70 -0.64
CA LEU A 65 -6.33 -9.96 -1.74
C LEU A 65 -5.56 -11.28 -1.58
N HIS A 66 -5.26 -11.71 -0.36
CA HIS A 66 -4.54 -12.97 -0.11
C HIS A 66 -5.43 -14.22 -0.10
N TYR A 67 -6.74 -14.07 0.15
CA TYR A 67 -7.66 -15.20 0.31
C TYR A 67 -8.78 -15.26 -0.77
N ALA A 68 -8.81 -14.30 -1.70
CA ALA A 68 -9.65 -14.35 -2.92
C ALA A 68 -8.97 -15.16 -4.01
#